data_AF-A0A921TDZ3-F1
#
_entry.id   AF-A0A921TDZ3-F1
#
_cell.length_a   1.000
_cell.length_b   1.000
_cell.length_c   1.000
_cell.angle_alpha   90.00
_cell.angle_beta   90.00
_cell.angle_gamma   90.00
#
_symmetry.space_group_name_H-M   'P 1'
#
loop_
_entity.id
_entity.type
_entity.pdbx_description
1 polymer ?
#
loop_
_entity_poly.entity_id
_entity_poly.type
_entity_poly.pdbx_seq_one_letter_code
_entity_poly.pdbx_strand_id
1 'polypeptide(L)'
;MTRAALIAGLAMLLTLPGCGLLNRIDLFAPTGEPETPLPFEARLARSDSDPRAFTVRAEGAGATLAQVRESLRYPATSFCLLNYGTTNIAWRQGAAGEWTLERRGRDLLAAGRCEDR
;
A
#
# COMPACT_ATOMS: atom_id res chain seq x y z
N MET A 1 33.90 37.85 22.19
CA MET A 1 32.96 37.09 23.03
C MET A 1 31.52 37.07 22.47
N THR A 2 31.10 38.05 21.66
CA THR A 2 29.76 38.12 21.03
C THR A 2 29.49 37.08 19.92
N ARG A 3 30.52 36.64 19.19
CA ARG A 3 30.39 35.60 18.14
C ARG A 3 30.06 34.20 18.69
N ALA A 4 30.58 33.87 19.87
CA ALA A 4 30.31 32.59 20.52
C ALA A 4 28.85 32.49 21.00
N ALA A 5 28.27 33.61 21.45
CA ALA A 5 26.87 33.69 21.85
C ALA A 5 25.90 33.53 20.66
N LEU A 6 26.25 34.06 19.49
CA LEU A 6 25.46 33.90 18.26
C LEU A 6 25.46 32.45 17.75
N ILE A 7 26.60 31.75 17.84
CA ILE A 7 26.72 30.35 17.44
C ILE A 7 25.95 29.44 18.41
N ALA A 8 26.02 29.72 19.72
CA ALA A 8 25.26 28.99 20.73
C ALA A 8 23.74 29.19 20.59
N GLY A 9 23.29 30.39 20.24
CA GLY A 9 21.88 30.69 20.01
C GLY A 9 21.30 29.99 18.77
N LEU A 10 22.06 29.92 17.68
CA LEU A 10 21.63 29.26 16.44
C LEU A 10 21.58 27.72 16.58
N ALA A 11 22.50 27.14 17.35
CA ALA A 11 22.51 25.70 17.62
C ALA A 11 21.31 25.24 18.47
N MET A 12 20.75 26.13 19.29
CA MET A 12 19.63 25.81 20.18
C MET A 12 18.27 25.78 19.47
N LEU A 13 18.17 26.30 18.25
CA LEU A 13 16.95 26.24 17.42
C LEU A 13 16.82 24.95 16.60
N LEU A 14 17.88 24.13 16.53
CA LEU A 14 17.90 22.87 15.79
C LEU A 14 17.44 21.65 16.60
N THR A 15 17.07 21.84 17.88
CA THR A 15 16.65 20.73 18.77
C THR A 15 15.14 20.57 18.88
N LEU A 16 14.36 21.14 17.94
CA LEU A 16 12.95 20.77 17.80
C LEU A 16 12.88 19.24 17.67
N PRO A 17 12.26 18.52 18.63
CA PRO A 17 12.14 17.09 18.53
C PRO A 17 11.22 16.79 17.35
N GLY A 18 11.83 16.43 16.21
CA GLY A 18 11.15 15.82 15.07
C GLY A 18 10.70 14.40 15.41
N CYS A 19 10.02 14.22 16.54
CA CYS A 19 9.52 12.94 17.01
C CYS A 19 8.34 12.52 16.14
N GLY A 20 8.62 11.79 15.06
CA GLY A 20 7.61 11.05 14.31
C GLY A 20 7.46 11.40 12.84
N LEU A 21 8.10 12.48 12.35
CA LEU A 21 8.07 12.77 10.91
C LEU A 21 8.88 11.74 10.12
N LEU A 22 10.04 11.31 10.64
CA LEU A 22 10.88 10.30 9.99
C LEU A 22 10.23 8.91 9.95
N ASN A 23 9.44 8.54 10.96
CA ASN A 23 8.79 7.23 11.02
C ASN A 23 7.57 7.12 10.09
N ARG A 24 7.02 8.26 9.64
CA ARG A 24 5.89 8.32 8.70
C ARG A 24 6.34 8.36 7.24
N ILE A 25 7.61 8.69 6.98
CA ILE A 25 8.16 8.84 5.64
C ILE A 25 9.18 7.73 5.42
N ASP A 26 8.69 6.55 5.05
CA ASP A 26 9.57 5.44 4.65
C ASP A 26 10.17 5.75 3.26
N LEU A 27 11.24 6.56 3.25
CA LEU A 27 11.89 7.09 2.05
C LEU A 27 12.45 6.00 1.12
N PHE A 28 12.69 4.80 1.64
CA PHE A 28 13.36 3.72 0.93
C PHE A 28 12.39 2.61 0.49
N ALA A 29 11.19 2.55 1.08
CA ALA A 29 10.12 1.65 0.68
C ALA A 29 8.78 2.27 1.06
N PRO A 30 8.19 3.17 0.24
CA PRO A 30 6.89 3.73 0.58
C PRO A 30 5.87 2.57 0.63
N THR A 31 5.41 2.26 1.83
CA THR A 31 4.31 1.32 2.08
C THR A 31 3.11 2.12 2.55
N GLY A 32 1.98 1.96 1.88
CA GLY A 32 0.72 2.54 2.35
C GLY A 32 0.20 1.73 3.54
N GLU A 33 0.02 2.36 4.69
CA GLU A 33 -0.68 1.79 5.83
C GLU A 33 -2.15 2.27 5.86
N PRO A 34 -3.13 1.37 6.06
CA PRO A 34 -4.53 1.76 6.07
C PRO A 34 -4.86 2.57 7.34
N GLU A 35 -5.67 3.62 7.19
CA GLU A 35 -6.09 4.47 8.32
C GLU A 35 -6.93 3.69 9.36
N THR A 36 -7.70 2.71 8.88
CA THR A 36 -8.47 1.78 9.71
C THR A 36 -8.02 0.35 9.44
N PRO A 37 -8.02 -0.55 10.44
CA PRO A 37 -7.66 -1.94 10.23
C PRO A 37 -8.52 -2.59 9.14
N LEU A 38 -7.87 -3.24 8.18
CA LEU A 38 -8.59 -4.01 7.15
C LEU A 38 -9.25 -5.24 7.78
N PRO A 39 -10.41 -5.69 7.26
CA PRO A 39 -11.08 -6.88 7.78
C PRO A 39 -10.20 -8.13 7.77
N PHE A 40 -9.26 -8.24 6.82
CA PHE A 40 -8.32 -9.36 6.70
C PHE A 40 -6.94 -8.86 6.28
N GLU A 41 -5.89 -9.55 6.74
CA GLU A 41 -4.55 -9.35 6.18
C GLU A 41 -4.56 -9.74 4.70
N ALA A 42 -4.08 -8.82 3.87
CA ALA A 42 -3.90 -9.06 2.45
C ALA A 42 -2.44 -8.85 2.06
N ARG A 43 -1.94 -9.73 1.18
CA ARG A 43 -0.57 -9.71 0.68
C ARG A 43 -0.58 -9.63 -0.83
N LEU A 44 0.23 -8.72 -1.37
CA LEU A 44 0.39 -8.54 -2.81
C LEU A 44 1.73 -9.13 -3.26
N ALA A 45 1.69 -9.83 -4.39
CA ALA A 45 2.84 -10.36 -5.09
C ALA A 45 2.86 -9.77 -6.51
N ARG A 46 4.00 -9.18 -6.91
CA ARG A 46 4.23 -8.69 -8.26
C ARG A 46 4.49 -9.87 -9.21
N SER A 47 4.10 -9.73 -10.48
CA SER A 47 4.48 -10.69 -11.53
C SER A 47 5.91 -10.43 -12.00
N ASP A 48 6.69 -11.50 -12.18
CA ASP A 48 8.05 -11.43 -12.72
C ASP A 48 8.08 -11.08 -14.22
N SER A 49 7.04 -11.47 -14.97
CA SER A 49 6.97 -11.25 -16.42
C SER A 49 6.47 -9.84 -16.77
N ASP A 50 5.76 -9.20 -15.85
CA ASP A 50 5.13 -7.91 -16.05
C ASP A 50 5.10 -7.13 -14.73
N PRO A 51 5.93 -6.09 -14.58
CA PRO A 51 6.07 -5.40 -13.30
C PRO A 51 4.79 -4.69 -12.87
N ARG A 52 3.90 -4.34 -13.81
CA ARG A 52 2.61 -3.70 -13.52
C ARG A 52 1.53 -4.71 -13.12
N ALA A 53 1.72 -5.99 -13.42
CA ALA A 53 0.80 -7.04 -13.03
C ALA A 53 1.10 -7.55 -11.62
N PHE A 54 0.05 -7.95 -10.93
CA PHE A 54 0.14 -8.46 -9.58
C PHE A 54 -0.97 -9.47 -9.28
N THR A 55 -0.74 -10.25 -8.23
CA THR A 55 -1.75 -11.05 -7.55
C THR A 55 -1.84 -10.59 -6.10
N VAL A 56 -3.05 -10.39 -5.60
CA VAL A 56 -3.32 -10.04 -4.21
C VAL A 56 -4.13 -11.17 -3.57
N ARG A 57 -3.77 -11.52 -2.34
CA ARG A 57 -4.34 -12.64 -1.59
C ARG A 57 -4.76 -12.19 -0.21
N ALA A 58 -5.94 -12.61 0.23
CA ALA A 58 -6.42 -12.43 1.60
C ALA A 58 -6.85 -13.78 2.20
N GLU A 59 -6.57 -13.98 3.48
CA GLU A 59 -7.04 -15.17 4.21
C GLU A 59 -8.52 -14.98 4.55
N GLY A 60 -9.41 -15.71 3.89
CA GLY A 60 -10.85 -15.43 3.87
C GLY A 60 -11.73 -16.50 4.49
N ALA A 61 -11.21 -17.34 5.39
CA ALA A 61 -11.99 -18.39 6.02
C ALA A 61 -13.10 -17.79 6.92
N GLY A 62 -14.33 -17.74 6.42
CA GLY A 62 -15.51 -17.21 7.13
C GLY A 62 -15.88 -15.76 6.79
N ALA A 63 -15.12 -15.11 5.90
CA ALA A 63 -15.35 -13.73 5.49
C ALA A 63 -16.54 -13.57 4.53
N THR A 64 -17.26 -12.45 4.62
CA THR A 64 -18.18 -12.07 3.54
C THR A 64 -17.38 -11.64 2.30
N LEU A 65 -17.96 -11.85 1.12
CA LEU A 65 -17.32 -11.45 -0.15
C LEU A 65 -16.93 -9.98 -0.18
N ALA A 66 -17.75 -9.10 0.41
CA ALA A 66 -17.51 -7.66 0.48
C ALA A 66 -16.26 -7.33 1.31
N GLN A 67 -16.10 -7.93 2.49
CA GLN A 67 -14.95 -7.69 3.36
C GLN A 67 -13.63 -8.15 2.71
N VAL A 68 -13.67 -9.28 2.00
CA VAL A 68 -12.50 -9.77 1.25
C VAL A 68 -12.14 -8.79 0.14
N ARG A 69 -13.13 -8.35 -0.64
CA ARG A 69 -12.90 -7.42 -1.74
C ARG A 69 -12.27 -6.11 -1.27
N GLU A 70 -12.73 -5.58 -0.15
CA GLU A 70 -12.14 -4.38 0.44
C GLU A 70 -10.70 -4.61 0.89
N SER A 71 -10.44 -5.74 1.56
CA SER A 71 -9.10 -6.10 2.01
C SER A 71 -8.11 -6.29 0.86
N LEU A 72 -8.57 -6.75 -0.31
CA LEU A 72 -7.75 -6.88 -1.52
C LEU A 72 -7.54 -5.56 -2.27
N ARG A 73 -8.53 -4.67 -2.26
CA ARG A 73 -8.49 -3.38 -2.98
C ARG A 73 -7.42 -2.45 -2.43
N TYR A 74 -7.30 -2.36 -1.12
CA TYR A 74 -6.36 -1.45 -0.47
C TYR A 74 -4.91 -1.68 -0.92
N PRO A 75 -4.28 -2.86 -0.72
CA PRO A 75 -2.89 -3.08 -1.10
C PRO A 75 -2.66 -2.99 -2.61
N ALA A 76 -3.66 -3.36 -3.42
CA ALA A 76 -3.59 -3.22 -4.87
C ALA A 76 -3.56 -1.75 -5.33
N THR A 77 -4.39 -0.91 -4.70
CA THR A 77 -4.45 0.52 -4.99
C THR A 77 -3.18 1.22 -4.52
N SER A 78 -2.72 0.91 -3.31
CA SER A 78 -1.45 1.40 -2.77
C SER A 78 -0.28 1.01 -3.66
N PHE A 79 -0.24 -0.24 -4.16
CA PHE A 79 0.79 -0.68 -5.09
C PHE A 79 0.80 0.17 -6.37
N CYS A 80 -0.35 0.35 -7.03
CA CYS A 80 -0.40 1.13 -8.26
C CYS A 80 -0.10 2.62 -8.04
N LEU A 81 -0.54 3.18 -6.92
CA LEU A 81 -0.30 4.59 -6.59
C LEU A 81 1.21 4.83 -6.35
N LEU A 82 1.83 4.00 -5.52
CA LEU A 82 3.21 4.20 -5.06
C LEU A 82 4.24 3.83 -6.13
N ASN A 83 3.91 2.90 -7.04
CA ASN A 83 4.86 2.43 -8.07
C ASN A 83 4.61 3.07 -9.45
N TYR A 84 3.38 3.45 -9.76
CA TYR A 84 2.98 3.89 -11.10
C TYR A 84 2.20 5.21 -11.12
N GLY A 85 1.89 5.80 -9.96
CA GLY A 85 1.20 7.08 -9.88
C GLY A 85 -0.26 7.03 -10.34
N THR A 86 -0.89 5.86 -10.29
CA THR A 86 -2.30 5.64 -10.69
C THR A 86 -3.05 4.82 -9.66
N THR A 87 -4.34 5.09 -9.47
CA THR A 87 -5.24 4.24 -8.68
C THR A 87 -6.09 3.32 -9.56
N ASN A 88 -5.95 3.44 -10.89
CA ASN A 88 -6.72 2.63 -11.83
C ASN A 88 -6.06 1.26 -12.00
N ILE A 89 -6.90 0.23 -11.91
CA ILE A 89 -6.48 -1.16 -11.95
C ILE A 89 -7.35 -1.89 -12.97
N ALA A 90 -6.71 -2.43 -13.99
CA ALA A 90 -7.28 -3.40 -14.89
C ALA A 90 -7.34 -4.76 -14.19
N TRP A 91 -8.42 -4.99 -13.43
CA TRP A 91 -8.66 -6.25 -12.75
C TRP A 91 -8.99 -7.37 -13.74
N ARG A 92 -8.59 -8.61 -13.43
CA ARG A 92 -9.02 -9.78 -14.18
C ARG A 92 -10.52 -10.00 -13.97
N GLN A 93 -11.30 -9.75 -15.03
CA GLN A 93 -12.75 -9.87 -15.02
C GLN A 93 -13.22 -11.31 -15.28
N GLY A 94 -14.37 -11.63 -14.69
CA GLY A 94 -15.14 -12.84 -14.99
C GLY A 94 -16.20 -12.57 -16.05
N ALA A 95 -16.96 -13.60 -16.42
CA ALA A 95 -17.98 -13.52 -17.46
C ALA A 95 -19.07 -12.46 -17.23
N ALA A 96 -19.28 -12.03 -15.98
CA ALA A 96 -20.26 -11.01 -15.60
C ALA A 96 -19.71 -9.57 -15.60
N GLY A 97 -18.48 -9.33 -16.07
CA GLY A 97 -17.83 -8.00 -16.06
C GLY A 97 -17.24 -7.58 -14.71
N GLU A 98 -17.58 -8.29 -13.64
CA GLU A 98 -16.99 -8.13 -12.32
C GLU A 98 -15.64 -8.83 -12.20
N TRP A 99 -14.70 -8.24 -11.45
CA TRP A 99 -13.41 -8.87 -11.17
C TRP A 99 -13.56 -10.12 -10.32
N THR A 100 -12.85 -11.18 -10.71
CA THR A 100 -13.04 -12.52 -10.17
C THR A 100 -12.15 -12.78 -8.97
N LEU A 101 -12.67 -13.52 -8.00
CA LEU A 101 -11.89 -14.10 -6.92
C LEU A 101 -11.65 -15.59 -7.18
N GLU A 102 -10.40 -16.00 -7.13
CA GLU A 102 -9.98 -17.39 -7.20
C GLU A 102 -9.78 -17.93 -5.79
N ARG A 103 -10.47 -19.01 -5.43
CA ARG A 103 -10.28 -19.68 -4.14
C ARG A 103 -9.14 -20.68 -4.23
N ARG A 104 -8.15 -20.56 -3.33
CA ARG A 104 -7.10 -21.58 -3.14
C ARG A 104 -7.06 -21.98 -1.67
N GLY A 105 -7.69 -23.11 -1.35
CA GLY A 105 -7.87 -23.54 0.04
C GLY A 105 -8.67 -22.50 0.84
N ARG A 106 -8.05 -21.92 1.87
CA ARG A 106 -8.65 -20.87 2.73
C ARG A 106 -8.48 -19.45 2.17
N ASP A 107 -7.66 -19.32 1.13
CA ASP A 107 -7.27 -18.02 0.60
C ASP A 107 -8.15 -17.63 -0.58
N LEU A 108 -8.39 -16.33 -0.69
CA LEU A 108 -9.06 -15.71 -1.82
C LEU A 108 -8.07 -14.79 -2.53
N LEU A 109 -7.91 -15.03 -3.83
CA LEU A 109 -6.94 -14.35 -4.66
C LEU A 109 -7.65 -13.54 -5.74
N ALA A 110 -7.08 -12.40 -6.06
CA ALA A 110 -7.43 -11.63 -7.24
C ALA A 110 -6.16 -11.25 -8.00
N ALA A 111 -6.31 -11.07 -9.30
CA ALA A 111 -5.22 -10.63 -10.16
C ALA A 111 -5.64 -9.36 -10.89
N GLY A 112 -4.67 -8.49 -11.14
CA GLY A 112 -4.87 -7.26 -11.88
C GLY A 112 -3.56 -6.69 -12.39
N ARG A 113 -3.67 -5.60 -13.13
CA ARG A 113 -2.54 -4.83 -13.64
C ARG A 113 -2.83 -3.34 -13.45
N CYS A 114 -1.82 -2.57 -13.05
CA CYS A 114 -1.94 -1.11 -13.00
C CYS A 114 -2.09 -0.54 -14.41
N GLU A 115 -3.07 0.34 -14.62
CA GLU A 115 -3.29 0.97 -15.93
C GLU A 115 -2.17 1.95 -16.30
N ASP A 116 -2.04 2.22 -17.59
CA ASP A 116 -1.18 3.30 -18.09
C ASP A 116 -1.93 4.64 -17.97
N ARG A 117 -1.19 5.71 -17.67
CA ARG A 117 -1.73 7.06 -17.50
C ARG A 117 -1.98 7.74 -18.84
#